data_AF-A0A496E906-F1
#
_entry.id   AF-A0A496E906-F1
#
_cell.length_a   1.000
_cell.length_b   1.000
_cell.length_c   1.000
_cell.angle_alpha   90.00
_cell.angle_beta   90.00
_cell.angle_gamma   90.00
#
_symmetry.space_group_name_H-M   'P 1'
#
loop_
_entity.id
_entity.type
_entity.pdbx_description
1 polymer ?
#
loop_
_entity_poly.entity_id
_entity_poly.type
_entity_poly.pdbx_seq_one_letter_code
_entity_poly.pdbx_strand_id
1 'polypeptide(L)'
;MKEEDIEKAAAKYSGKALGYNGAPVIAMHEAFRDGANWRINSAWNEGKVFPAKGNIILIEFESGAILIGGPCMSEKGYNDLCGKMPVKRWAYIDDLLPKNEISMMRVNITT
;
A
#
# COMPACT_ATOMS: atom_id res chain seq x y z
N MET A 1 -0.41 -4.44 -8.55
CA MET A 1 0.74 -4.31 -9.47
C MET A 1 1.59 -5.55 -9.30
N LYS A 2 1.94 -6.24 -10.37
CA LYS A 2 2.85 -7.39 -10.35
C LYS A 2 4.29 -6.91 -10.49
N GLU A 3 5.24 -7.71 -10.05
CA GLU A 3 6.67 -7.43 -10.26
C GLU A 3 7.03 -7.25 -11.74
N GLU A 4 6.40 -8.03 -12.63
CA GLU A 4 6.54 -7.90 -14.07
C GLU A 4 6.08 -6.52 -14.61
N ASP A 5 5.04 -5.93 -14.01
CA ASP A 5 4.57 -4.60 -14.39
C ASP A 5 5.62 -3.53 -14.03
N ILE A 6 6.24 -3.67 -12.86
CA ILE A 6 7.32 -2.79 -12.39
C ILE A 6 8.54 -2.91 -13.30
N GLU A 7 8.96 -4.13 -13.64
CA GLU A 7 10.10 -4.37 -14.52
C GLU A 7 9.87 -3.77 -15.92
N LYS A 8 8.70 -3.98 -16.51
CA LYS A 8 8.35 -3.39 -17.82
C LYS A 8 8.35 -1.87 -17.77
N ALA A 9 7.81 -1.27 -16.71
CA ALA A 9 7.81 0.18 -16.52
C ALA A 9 9.23 0.73 -16.33
N ALA A 10 10.07 0.08 -15.52
CA ALA A 10 11.47 0.43 -15.31
C ALA A 10 12.28 0.35 -16.61
N ALA A 11 12.08 -0.71 -17.41
CA ALA A 11 12.73 -0.89 -18.71
C ALA A 11 12.34 0.20 -19.71
N LYS A 12 11.08 0.62 -19.72
CA LYS A 12 10.61 1.73 -20.55
C LYS A 12 11.19 3.06 -20.08
N TYR A 13 11.16 3.34 -18.78
CA TYR A 13 11.66 4.59 -18.20
C TYR A 13 13.16 4.79 -18.43
N SER A 14 13.96 3.74 -18.20
CA SER A 14 15.42 3.77 -18.35
C SER A 14 15.91 3.76 -19.81
N GLY A 15 15.05 3.41 -20.76
CA GLY A 15 15.45 3.17 -22.16
C GLY A 15 16.00 1.77 -22.43
N LYS A 16 16.07 0.89 -21.42
CA LYS A 16 16.47 -0.53 -21.59
C LYS A 16 15.57 -1.26 -22.59
N ALA A 17 14.28 -0.94 -22.63
CA ALA A 17 13.33 -1.50 -23.60
C ALA A 17 13.65 -1.12 -25.06
N LEU A 18 14.46 -0.08 -25.30
CA LEU A 18 14.95 0.34 -26.62
C LEU A 18 16.30 -0.29 -26.97
N GLY A 19 16.83 -1.18 -26.12
CA GLY A 19 18.11 -1.85 -26.33
C GLY A 19 19.32 -1.12 -25.75
N TYR A 20 19.13 0.03 -25.07
CA TYR A 20 20.23 0.70 -24.38
C TYR A 20 20.66 -0.09 -23.12
N ASN A 21 21.96 -0.13 -22.84
CA ASN A 21 22.51 -0.94 -21.75
C ASN A 21 23.73 -0.33 -21.04
N GLY A 22 23.96 0.98 -21.23
CA GLY A 22 25.03 1.70 -20.52
C GLY A 22 24.76 1.80 -19.01
N ALA A 23 25.82 2.09 -18.23
CA ALA A 23 25.71 2.24 -16.77
C ALA A 23 24.57 3.19 -16.31
N PRO A 24 24.32 4.35 -16.97
CA PRO A 24 23.19 5.21 -16.60
C PRO A 24 21.82 4.54 -16.76
N VAL A 25 21.65 3.73 -17.81
CA VAL A 25 20.40 3.00 -18.08
C VAL A 25 20.14 1.97 -16.99
N ILE A 26 21.18 1.23 -16.60
CA ILE A 26 21.10 0.25 -15.51
C ILE A 26 20.73 0.95 -14.20
N ALA A 27 21.42 2.05 -13.85
CA ALA A 27 21.14 2.79 -12.62
C ALA A 27 19.71 3.38 -12.58
N MET A 28 19.23 3.95 -13.69
CA MET A 28 17.85 4.47 -13.79
C MET A 28 16.80 3.37 -13.65
N HIS A 29 17.08 2.20 -14.23
CA HIS A 29 16.20 1.04 -14.16
C HIS A 29 16.05 0.54 -12.72
N GLU A 30 17.18 0.36 -12.03
CA GLU A 30 17.20 -0.08 -10.64
C GLU A 30 16.56 0.95 -9.72
N ALA A 31 16.89 2.23 -9.88
CA ALA A 31 16.29 3.31 -9.10
C ALA A 31 14.76 3.36 -9.23
N PHE A 32 14.21 3.17 -10.44
CA PHE A 32 12.76 3.11 -10.62
C PHE A 32 12.15 1.90 -9.90
N ARG A 33 12.74 0.72 -10.08
CA ARG A 33 12.27 -0.53 -9.45
C ARG A 33 12.28 -0.41 -7.93
N ASP A 34 13.37 0.11 -7.37
CA ASP A 34 13.55 0.27 -5.94
C ASP A 34 12.56 1.31 -5.37
N GLY A 35 12.34 2.42 -6.08
CA GLY A 35 11.34 3.41 -5.72
C GLY A 35 9.90 2.86 -5.75
N ALA A 36 9.56 2.05 -6.76
CA ALA A 36 8.26 1.40 -6.85
C ALA A 36 8.06 0.37 -5.73
N ASN A 37 9.08 -0.43 -5.44
CA ASN A 37 9.07 -1.39 -4.33
C ASN A 37 8.94 -0.68 -2.98
N TRP A 38 9.67 0.41 -2.78
CA TRP A 38 9.53 1.23 -1.58
C TRP A 38 8.09 1.72 -1.42
N ARG A 39 7.49 2.31 -2.46
CA ARG A 39 6.14 2.87 -2.41
C ARG A 39 5.05 1.84 -2.08
N ILE A 40 5.18 0.61 -2.59
CA ILE A 40 4.23 -0.48 -2.33
C ILE A 40 4.38 -0.98 -0.90
N ASN A 41 5.61 -1.17 -0.42
CA ASN A 41 5.87 -1.77 0.89
C ASN A 41 5.73 -0.78 2.04
N SER A 42 6.02 0.51 1.82
CA SER A 42 5.97 1.55 2.86
C SER A 42 4.56 1.90 3.33
N ALA A 43 3.52 1.52 2.58
CA ALA A 43 2.14 1.79 2.95
C ALA A 43 1.60 0.80 4.00
N TRP A 44 2.28 -0.33 4.21
CA TRP A 44 1.82 -1.40 5.09
C TRP A 44 2.44 -1.29 6.48
N ASN A 45 1.61 -1.51 7.49
CA ASN A 45 1.94 -1.56 8.91
C ASN A 45 1.74 -2.99 9.44
N GLU A 46 2.49 -3.34 10.49
CA GLU A 46 2.37 -4.64 11.15
C GLU A 46 1.00 -4.82 11.82
N GLY A 47 0.46 -6.04 11.77
CA GLY A 47 -0.87 -6.37 12.29
C GLY A 47 -1.08 -6.17 13.79
N LYS A 48 -0.02 -5.99 14.59
CA LYS A 48 -0.11 -5.75 16.04
C LYS A 48 -0.19 -4.27 16.41
N VAL A 49 0.09 -3.38 15.46
CA VAL A 49 0.07 -1.93 15.68
C VAL A 49 -1.35 -1.43 15.45
N PHE A 50 -1.93 -0.76 16.44
CA PHE A 50 -3.27 -0.18 16.30
C PHE A 50 -3.27 1.01 15.31
N PRO A 51 -4.16 1.02 14.30
CA PRO A 51 -4.32 2.16 13.41
C PRO A 51 -4.96 3.36 14.11
N ALA A 52 -4.45 4.57 13.87
CA ALA A 52 -5.06 5.82 14.35
C ALA A 52 -6.57 5.92 14.01
N LYS A 53 -7.35 6.42 14.98
CA LYS A 53 -8.81 6.59 14.86
C LYS A 53 -9.20 7.51 13.71
N GLY A 54 -10.37 7.25 13.12
CA GLY A 54 -10.98 8.13 12.11
C GLY A 54 -10.60 7.82 10.66
N ASN A 55 -9.67 6.89 10.43
CA ASN A 55 -9.23 6.52 9.09
C ASN A 55 -9.86 5.20 8.61
N ILE A 56 -10.07 5.08 7.31
CA ILE A 56 -10.44 3.82 6.66
C ILE A 56 -9.16 3.02 6.39
N ILE A 57 -9.16 1.75 6.80
CA ILE A 57 -8.02 0.84 6.69
C ILE A 57 -8.38 -0.40 5.88
N LEU A 58 -7.38 -0.93 5.17
CA LEU A 58 -7.40 -2.26 4.56
C LEU A 58 -6.60 -3.21 5.46
N ILE A 59 -7.20 -4.33 5.86
CA ILE A 59 -6.59 -5.35 6.71
C ILE A 59 -6.41 -6.62 5.88
N GLU A 60 -5.19 -7.18 5.90
CA GLU A 60 -4.87 -8.51 5.41
C GLU A 60 -4.66 -9.45 6.61
N PHE A 61 -5.44 -10.52 6.67
CA PHE A 61 -5.28 -11.58 7.67
C PHE A 61 -4.24 -12.61 7.20
N GLU A 62 -3.68 -13.37 8.14
CA GLU A 62 -2.76 -14.49 7.82
C GLU A 62 -3.43 -15.57 6.95
N SER A 63 -4.76 -15.69 7.01
CA SER A 63 -5.53 -16.59 6.14
C SER A 63 -5.62 -16.12 4.69
N GLY A 64 -5.14 -14.92 4.37
CA GLY A 64 -5.31 -14.27 3.07
C GLY A 64 -6.66 -13.58 2.88
N ALA A 65 -7.56 -13.65 3.87
CA ALA A 65 -8.79 -12.87 3.86
C ALA A 65 -8.49 -11.36 3.96
N ILE A 66 -9.36 -10.55 3.38
CA ILE A 66 -9.24 -9.09 3.35
C ILE A 66 -10.47 -8.46 3.98
N LEU A 67 -10.29 -7.43 4.81
CA LEU A 67 -11.37 -6.64 5.41
C LEU A 67 -11.09 -5.15 5.29
N ILE A 68 -12.13 -4.36 5.01
CA ILE A 68 -12.09 -2.90 5.11
C ILE A 68 -12.69 -2.49 6.45
N GLY A 69 -11.95 -1.74 7.24
CA GLY A 69 -12.33 -1.29 8.58
C GLY A 69 -12.33 0.23 8.72
N GLY A 70 -12.98 0.74 9.77
CA GLY A 70 -13.05 2.18 10.07
C GLY A 70 -14.30 2.87 9.50
N PRO A 71 -14.40 4.21 9.64
CA PRO A 71 -13.50 5.08 10.41
C PRO A 71 -13.69 4.95 11.94
N CYS A 72 -14.77 4.32 12.39
CA CYS A 72 -15.17 4.25 13.80
C CYS A 72 -14.59 3.03 14.55
N MET A 73 -13.52 2.42 14.07
CA MET A 73 -12.93 1.25 14.73
C MET A 73 -12.21 1.68 16.02
N SER A 74 -12.62 1.09 17.15
CA SER A 74 -11.96 1.32 18.44
C SER A 74 -10.76 0.40 18.61
N GLU A 75 -9.80 0.81 19.45
CA GLU A 75 -8.64 -0.01 19.81
C GLU A 75 -9.04 -1.36 20.41
N LYS A 76 -10.02 -1.36 21.31
CA LYS A 76 -10.60 -2.59 21.85
C LYS A 76 -11.17 -3.47 20.72
N GLY A 77 -11.92 -2.89 19.79
CA GLY A 77 -12.49 -3.64 18.67
C GLY A 77 -11.43 -4.23 17.75
N TYR A 78 -10.33 -3.50 17.50
CA TYR A 78 -9.20 -3.98 16.72
C TYR A 78 -8.45 -5.11 17.44
N ASN A 79 -8.20 -4.97 18.75
CA ASN A 79 -7.55 -6.00 19.55
C ASN A 79 -8.41 -7.28 19.64
N ASP A 80 -9.73 -7.12 19.81
CA ASP A 80 -10.69 -8.23 19.79
C ASP A 80 -10.69 -8.94 18.42
N LEU A 81 -10.55 -8.19 17.32
CA LEU A 81 -10.39 -8.75 15.97
C LEU A 81 -9.09 -9.53 15.84
N CYS A 82 -7.95 -8.94 16.23
CA CYS A 82 -6.63 -9.58 16.15
C CYS A 82 -6.55 -10.87 16.98
N GLY A 83 -7.27 -10.92 18.11
CA GLY A 83 -7.34 -12.11 18.97
C GLY A 83 -8.17 -13.26 18.37
N LYS A 84 -9.12 -12.97 17.48
CA LYS A 84 -9.96 -13.97 16.81
C LYS A 84 -9.40 -14.39 15.45
N MET A 85 -8.83 -13.44 14.72
CA MET A 85 -8.28 -13.61 13.39
C MET A 85 -6.91 -12.95 13.35
N PRO A 86 -5.82 -13.72 13.27
CA PRO A 86 -4.47 -13.16 13.18
C PRO A 86 -4.36 -12.19 12.00
N VAL A 87 -4.08 -10.93 12.31
CA VAL A 87 -3.83 -9.89 11.32
C VAL A 87 -2.36 -9.96 10.91
N LYS A 88 -2.12 -10.06 9.61
CA LYS A 88 -0.78 -10.06 9.04
C LYS A 88 -0.25 -8.63 8.92
N ARG A 89 -1.02 -7.77 8.26
CA ARG A 89 -0.67 -6.36 8.04
C ARG A 89 -1.91 -5.53 7.71
N TRP A 90 -1.78 -4.21 7.81
CA TRP A 90 -2.83 -3.28 7.40
C TRP A 90 -2.25 -2.01 6.78
N ALA A 91 -3.04 -1.28 6.00
CA ALA A 91 -2.64 -0.01 5.39
C ALA A 91 -3.81 0.98 5.43
N TYR A 92 -3.51 2.28 5.53
CA TYR A 92 -4.53 3.31 5.31
C TYR A 92 -4.94 3.32 3.83
N ILE A 93 -6.24 3.40 3.55
CA ILE A 93 -6.72 3.49 2.16
C ILE A 93 -6.13 4.74 1.47
N ASP A 94 -6.03 5.86 2.18
CA ASP A 94 -5.44 7.11 1.68
C ASP A 94 -3.97 6.93 1.25
N ASP A 95 -3.21 6.07 1.94
CA ASP A 95 -1.80 5.77 1.59
C ASP A 95 -1.70 4.79 0.42
N LEU A 96 -2.76 4.08 0.06
CA LEU A 96 -2.79 3.18 -1.09
C LEU A 96 -3.22 3.89 -2.38
N LEU A 97 -4.02 4.95 -2.26
CA LEU A 97 -4.56 5.69 -3.38
C LEU A 97 -3.63 6.84 -3.82
N PRO A 98 -3.60 7.17 -5.12
CA PRO A 98 -2.97 8.40 -5.57
C PRO A 98 -3.74 9.61 -5.01
N LYS A 99 -3.01 10.67 -4.65
CA LYS A 99 -3.53 11.88 -3.98
C LYS A 99 -4.74 12.54 -4.68
N ASN A 100 -4.89 12.34 -5.99
CA ASN A 100 -5.96 12.94 -6.80
C ASN A 100 -7.27 12.13 -6.80
N GLU A 101 -7.27 10.91 -6.28
CA GLU A 101 -8.45 10.01 -6.24
C GLU A 101 -9.21 10.08 -4.89
N ILE A 102 -8.64 10.78 -3.89
CA ILE A 102 -9.14 10.80 -2.50
C ILE A 102 -10.42 11.65 -2.34
N SER A 103 -10.74 12.52 -3.30
CA SER A 103 -11.83 13.49 -3.18
C SER A 103 -13.24 12.88 -3.09
N MET A 104 -13.43 11.59 -3.40
CA MET A 104 -14.77 10.97 -3.43
C MET A 104 -15.14 10.14 -2.19
N MET A 105 -14.23 9.88 -1.24
CA MET A 105 -14.51 9.01 -0.08
C MET A 105 -14.66 9.74 1.26
N ARG A 106 -14.43 11.06 1.32
CA ARG A 106 -14.68 11.84 2.53
C ARG A 106 -16.18 12.11 2.65
N VAL A 107 -16.88 11.22 3.33
CA VAL A 107 -18.23 11.51 3.83
C VAL A 107 -18.08 12.66 4.83
N ASN A 108 -18.54 13.85 4.46
CA ASN A 108 -18.66 14.97 5.38
C ASN A 108 -19.71 14.61 6.43
N ILE A 109 -19.27 14.06 7.56
CA ILE A 109 -20.12 13.88 8.73
C ILE A 109 -20.19 15.23 9.44
N THR A 110 -21.00 16.15 8.91
CA THR A 110 -21.44 17.33 9.67
C THR A 110 -22.41 16.86 10.74
N THR A 111 -22.07 17.15 12.00
CA THR A 111 -22.90 16.93 13.20
C THR A 111 -23.97 18.00 13.32
#